data_AF-A0A6P1D7N6-F1
#
_entry.id   AF-A0A6P1D7N6-F1
#
_cell.length_a   1.000
_cell.length_b   1.000
_cell.length_c   1.000
_cell.angle_alpha   90.00
_cell.angle_beta   90.00
_cell.angle_gamma   90.00
#
_symmetry.space_group_name_H-M   'P 1'
#
loop_
_entity.id
_entity.type
_entity.pdbx_description
1 polymer ?
#
loop_
_entity_poly.entity_id
_entity_poly.type
_entity_poly.pdbx_seq_one_letter_code
_entity_poly.pdbx_strand_id
1 'polypeptide(L)'
;MNARVTPRLRGWFKASASNQSSACVEVRFSDGEVLVRDSKQRSDADSGQPMVVIPTASWSRFLDAAVRRAPATVDGLALAPARDGGMSVRAADGTVLTYTPAEWDAFTAGIQAGEFTLLAAA
;
A
#
# COMPACT_ATOMS: atom_id res chain seq x y z
N MET A 1 -30.43 16.50 -2.03
CA MET A 1 -29.19 16.27 -2.79
C MET A 1 -28.11 15.92 -1.78
N ASN A 2 -28.00 14.65 -1.45
CA ASN A 2 -27.17 14.10 -0.38
C ASN A 2 -26.06 13.28 -1.03
N ALA A 3 -24.82 13.78 -0.95
CA ALA A 3 -23.65 13.08 -1.44
C ALA A 3 -23.54 11.73 -0.70
N ARG A 4 -23.46 10.64 -1.48
CA ARG A 4 -23.20 9.30 -0.96
C ARG A 4 -21.75 9.25 -0.49
N VAL A 5 -21.52 9.35 0.82
CA VAL A 5 -20.21 9.02 1.40
C VAL A 5 -19.96 7.53 1.16
N THR A 6 -18.95 7.19 0.38
CA THR A 6 -18.62 5.80 0.04
C THR A 6 -18.15 5.05 1.30
N PRO A 7 -18.68 3.85 1.63
CA PRO A 7 -18.45 3.17 2.92
C PRO A 7 -17.03 2.61 3.17
N ARG A 8 -16.00 3.02 2.42
CA ARG A 8 -14.66 2.38 2.35
C ARG A 8 -13.73 2.71 3.53
N LEU A 9 -14.15 3.48 4.53
CA LEU A 9 -13.24 4.12 5.49
C LEU A 9 -13.11 3.47 6.89
N ARG A 10 -13.58 2.24 7.12
CA ARG A 10 -13.47 1.60 8.46
C ARG A 10 -12.73 0.25 8.53
N GLY A 11 -12.18 -0.25 7.42
CA GLY A 11 -11.51 -1.55 7.41
C GLY A 11 -10.40 -1.65 6.37
N TRP A 12 -9.66 -2.76 6.41
CA TRP A 12 -8.70 -3.13 5.39
C TRP A 12 -9.40 -3.31 4.05
N PHE A 13 -8.82 -2.75 2.98
CA PHE A 13 -9.29 -2.96 1.62
C PHE A 13 -8.11 -3.20 0.67
N LYS A 14 -8.38 -3.91 -0.42
CA LYS A 14 -7.41 -4.28 -1.47
C LYS A 14 -7.69 -3.46 -2.74
N ALA A 15 -6.67 -3.27 -3.57
CA ALA A 15 -6.89 -2.86 -4.96
C ALA A 15 -7.81 -3.85 -5.67
N SER A 16 -8.71 -3.37 -6.53
CA SER A 16 -9.62 -4.21 -7.32
C SER A 16 -8.83 -5.07 -8.30
N ALA A 17 -7.69 -4.58 -8.80
CA ALA A 17 -6.80 -5.32 -9.70
C ALA A 17 -6.13 -6.53 -9.05
N SER A 18 -6.00 -6.57 -7.72
CA SER A 18 -5.34 -7.68 -7.01
C SER A 18 -6.30 -8.81 -6.62
N ASN A 19 -7.59 -8.74 -6.97
CA ASN A 19 -8.61 -9.71 -6.55
C ASN A 19 -8.41 -11.14 -7.09
N GLN A 20 -7.48 -11.35 -8.03
CA GLN A 20 -7.23 -12.63 -8.71
C GLN A 20 -5.85 -13.25 -8.43
N SER A 21 -4.99 -12.61 -7.62
CA SER A 21 -3.67 -13.15 -7.27
C SER A 21 -3.55 -13.33 -5.76
N SER A 22 -2.85 -14.38 -5.32
CA SER A 22 -2.70 -14.79 -3.91
C SER A 22 -1.85 -13.84 -3.04
N ALA A 23 -1.41 -12.71 -3.58
CA ALA A 23 -0.62 -11.73 -2.87
C ALA A 23 -1.07 -10.33 -3.27
N CYS A 24 -1.50 -9.52 -2.28
CA CYS A 24 -1.94 -8.17 -2.55
C CYS A 24 -1.55 -7.23 -1.44
N VAL A 25 -1.20 -6.02 -1.85
CA VAL A 25 -1.13 -4.85 -0.98
C VAL A 25 -2.52 -4.62 -0.38
N GLU A 26 -2.61 -4.68 0.95
CA GLU A 26 -3.80 -4.26 1.70
C GLU A 26 -3.53 -2.91 2.33
N VAL A 27 -4.50 -2.00 2.19
CA VAL A 27 -4.43 -0.64 2.71
C VAL A 27 -5.55 -0.44 3.71
N ARG A 28 -5.28 0.27 4.80
CA ARG A 28 -6.29 0.77 5.73
C ARG A 28 -5.99 2.21 6.09
N PHE A 29 -6.96 3.08 5.86
CA PHE A 29 -6.92 4.44 6.37
C PHE A 29 -7.26 4.44 7.87
N SER A 30 -6.50 5.22 8.62
CA SER A 30 -6.67 5.50 10.04
C SER A 30 -6.53 7.02 10.25
N ASP A 31 -6.80 7.49 11.46
CA ASP A 31 -6.68 8.91 11.78
C ASP A 31 -5.23 9.39 11.59
N GLY A 32 -4.98 10.21 10.56
CA GLY A 32 -3.65 10.73 10.22
C GLY A 32 -2.68 9.75 9.55
N GLU A 33 -3.05 8.48 9.38
CA GLU A 33 -2.15 7.43 8.90
C GLU A 33 -2.79 6.47 7.89
N VAL A 34 -1.94 5.88 7.06
CA VAL A 34 -2.25 4.81 6.12
C VAL A 34 -1.42 3.60 6.51
N LEU A 35 -2.09 2.51 6.89
CA LEU A 35 -1.43 1.24 7.16
C LEU A 35 -1.41 0.42 5.88
N VAL A 36 -0.25 -0.13 5.57
CA VAL A 36 -0.05 -1.02 4.43
C VAL A 36 0.52 -2.34 4.93
N ARG A 37 -0.05 -3.46 4.47
CA ARG A 37 0.45 -4.80 4.77
C ARG A 37 0.42 -5.70 3.54
N ASP A 38 1.07 -6.85 3.65
CA ASP A 38 1.02 -7.91 2.65
C ASP A 38 0.13 -9.05 3.14
N SER A 39 -0.92 -9.37 2.38
CA SER A 39 -1.84 -10.45 2.72
C SER A 39 -1.20 -11.85 2.73
N LYS A 40 -0.07 -12.05 2.05
CA LYS A 40 0.62 -13.36 2.02
C LYS A 40 1.33 -13.67 3.33
N GLN A 41 1.71 -12.64 4.08
CA GLN A 41 2.34 -12.77 5.40
C GLN A 41 1.32 -13.02 6.52
N ARG A 42 0.11 -13.47 6.17
CA ARG A 42 -0.92 -13.89 7.13
C ARG A 42 -0.68 -15.27 7.73
N SER A 43 0.09 -16.12 7.05
CA SER A 43 0.27 -17.53 7.38
C SER A 43 1.58 -17.81 8.13
N ASP A 44 2.50 -16.85 8.20
CA ASP A 44 3.72 -16.93 9.02
C ASP A 44 3.35 -16.69 10.50
N ALA A 45 3.01 -17.78 11.18
CA ALA A 45 2.13 -17.81 12.36
C ALA A 45 2.73 -17.40 13.72
N ASP A 46 3.82 -16.64 13.81
CA ASP A 46 4.48 -16.39 15.11
C ASP A 46 4.93 -14.95 15.40
N SER A 47 4.59 -13.99 14.55
CA SER A 47 4.81 -12.57 14.84
C SER A 47 3.75 -11.77 14.09
N GLY A 48 3.20 -10.73 14.72
CA GLY A 48 2.17 -9.89 14.10
C GLY A 48 2.51 -9.54 12.65
N GLN A 49 1.49 -9.53 11.78
CA GLN A 49 1.67 -9.22 10.36
C GLN A 49 2.49 -7.92 10.23
N PRO A 50 3.60 -7.91 9.47
CA PRO A 50 4.35 -6.69 9.29
C PRO A 50 3.47 -5.67 8.59
N MET A 51 3.36 -4.51 9.22
CA MET A 51 2.63 -3.35 8.71
C MET A 51 3.62 -2.21 8.58
N VAL A 52 3.59 -1.52 7.46
CA VAL A 52 4.24 -0.22 7.35
C VAL A 52 3.18 0.86 7.57
N VAL A 53 3.52 1.84 8.41
CA VAL A 53 2.69 2.99 8.70
C VAL A 53 3.20 4.16 7.86
N ILE A 54 2.31 4.79 7.12
CA ILE A 54 2.64 5.90 6.24
C ILE A 54 1.74 7.07 6.63
N PRO A 55 2.29 8.22 7.06
CA PRO A 55 1.47 9.38 7.37
C PRO A 55 0.62 9.78 6.17
N THR A 56 -0.64 10.14 6.41
CA THR A 56 -1.60 10.54 5.38
C THR A 56 -1.07 11.72 4.54
N ALA A 57 -0.32 12.63 5.16
CA ALA A 57 0.36 13.75 4.48
C ALA A 57 1.46 13.31 3.50
N SER A 58 2.00 12.10 3.69
CA SER A 58 3.07 11.49 2.89
C SER A 58 2.52 10.49 1.85
N TRP A 59 1.23 10.16 1.92
CA TRP A 59 0.60 9.14 1.08
C TRP A 59 0.67 9.44 -0.42
N SER A 60 0.39 10.67 -0.85
CA SER A 60 0.48 11.03 -2.27
C SER A 60 1.90 10.88 -2.82
N ARG A 61 2.91 11.29 -2.05
CA ARG A 61 4.33 11.11 -2.41
C ARG A 61 4.71 9.63 -2.49
N PHE A 62 4.16 8.81 -1.60
CA PHE A 62 4.33 7.36 -1.65
C PHE A 62 3.73 6.77 -2.93
N LEU A 63 2.50 7.13 -3.29
CA LEU A 63 1.85 6.67 -4.52
C LEU A 63 2.64 7.06 -5.77
N ASP A 64 3.12 8.30 -5.84
CA ASP A 64 3.96 8.79 -6.94
C ASP A 64 5.28 8.01 -7.04
N ALA A 65 5.93 7.75 -5.91
CA ALA A 65 7.15 6.95 -5.86
C ALA A 65 6.90 5.50 -6.30
N ALA A 66 5.78 4.91 -5.88
CA ALA A 66 5.42 3.55 -6.23
C ALA A 66 5.17 3.38 -7.74
N VAL A 67 4.51 4.35 -8.38
CA VAL A 67 4.28 4.35 -9.83
C VAL A 67 5.60 4.50 -10.60
N ARG A 68 6.55 5.30 -10.10
CA ARG A 68 7.86 5.48 -10.74
C ARG A 68 8.74 4.24 -10.69
N ARG A 69 8.52 3.33 -9.73
CA ARG A 69 9.34 2.13 -9.49
C ARG A 69 10.84 2.41 -9.36
N ALA A 70 11.17 3.59 -8.86
CA ALA A 70 12.54 4.01 -8.64
C ALA A 70 12.84 3.98 -7.13
N PRO A 71 14.10 3.82 -6.72
CA PRO A 71 14.50 4.05 -5.35
C PRO A 71 14.03 5.43 -4.86
N ALA A 72 13.33 5.46 -3.73
CA ALA A 72 12.82 6.69 -3.14
C ALA A 72 12.75 6.58 -1.63
N THR A 73 12.81 7.72 -0.94
CA THR A 73 12.52 7.80 0.49
C THR A 73 11.39 8.78 0.71
N VAL A 74 10.34 8.31 1.39
CA VAL A 74 9.16 9.10 1.74
C VAL A 74 8.99 8.99 3.24
N ASP A 75 9.36 10.04 3.96
CA ASP A 75 9.09 10.14 5.40
C ASP A 75 9.67 8.97 6.22
N GLY A 76 10.92 8.59 5.94
CA GLY A 76 11.59 7.44 6.57
C GLY A 76 11.21 6.08 5.99
N LEU A 77 10.25 6.02 5.06
CA LEU A 77 9.92 4.82 4.30
C LEU A 77 10.76 4.74 3.02
N ALA A 78 11.57 3.70 2.87
CA ALA A 78 12.35 3.45 1.67
C ALA A 78 11.61 2.53 0.70
N LEU A 79 11.46 2.95 -0.55
CA LEU A 79 11.04 2.11 -1.67
C LEU A 79 12.28 1.76 -2.48
N ALA A 80 12.48 0.50 -2.81
CA ALA A 80 13.61 0.06 -3.63
C ALA A 80 13.29 -1.19 -4.46
N PRO A 81 13.89 -1.36 -5.65
CA PRO A 81 13.80 -2.60 -6.40
C PRO A 81 14.25 -3.81 -5.57
N ALA A 82 13.46 -4.87 -5.61
CA ALA A 82 13.82 -6.15 -5.03
C ALA A 82 14.66 -6.99 -6.01
N ARG A 83 15.37 -8.01 -5.49
CA ARG A 83 16.29 -8.84 -6.31
C ARG A 83 15.58 -9.64 -7.40
N ASP A 84 14.31 -9.93 -7.21
CA ASP A 84 13.43 -10.67 -8.14
C ASP A 84 12.77 -9.76 -9.20
N GLY A 85 13.18 -8.49 -9.27
CA GLY A 85 12.59 -7.49 -10.17
C GLY A 85 11.29 -6.88 -9.64
N GLY A 86 10.88 -7.26 -8.43
CA GLY A 86 9.77 -6.67 -7.71
C GLY A 86 10.14 -5.38 -6.99
N MET A 87 9.38 -5.02 -5.96
CA MET A 87 9.65 -3.85 -5.13
C MET A 87 9.62 -4.20 -3.66
N SER A 88 10.48 -3.55 -2.89
CA SER A 88 10.51 -3.61 -1.44
C SER A 88 10.13 -2.26 -0.86
N VAL A 89 9.40 -2.30 0.25
CA VAL A 89 9.03 -1.16 1.08
C VAL A 89 9.57 -1.42 2.47
N ARG A 90 10.48 -0.55 2.94
CA ARG A 90 11.13 -0.68 4.25
C ARG A 90 10.80 0.52 5.12
N ALA A 91 10.24 0.27 6.31
CA ALA A 91 10.02 1.28 7.33
C ALA A 91 11.24 1.50 8.22
N ALA A 92 11.25 2.64 8.92
CA ALA A 92 12.34 3.05 9.79
C ALA A 92 12.56 2.10 10.98
N ASP A 93 11.51 1.42 11.42
CA ASP A 93 11.54 0.39 12.48
C ASP A 93 12.16 -0.95 12.03
N GLY A 94 12.54 -1.06 10.76
CA GLY A 94 13.14 -2.26 10.19
C GLY A 94 12.14 -3.20 9.52
N THR A 95 10.84 -2.92 9.56
CA THR A 95 9.81 -3.70 8.86
C THR A 95 10.04 -3.63 7.35
N VAL A 96 10.05 -4.79 6.67
CA VAL A 96 10.20 -4.88 5.21
C VAL A 96 9.05 -5.67 4.60
N LEU A 97 8.37 -5.07 3.64
CA LEU A 97 7.41 -5.73 2.76
C LEU A 97 8.04 -5.88 1.38
N THR A 98 8.05 -7.10 0.83
CA THR A 98 8.61 -7.38 -0.49
C THR A 98 7.52 -7.91 -1.40
N TYR A 99 7.37 -7.30 -2.56
CA TYR A 99 6.33 -7.61 -3.53
C TYR A 99 6.96 -8.09 -4.83
N THR A 100 6.35 -9.11 -5.44
CA THR A 100 6.78 -9.61 -6.76
C THR A 100 6.49 -8.58 -7.86
N PRO A 101 7.09 -8.69 -9.05
CA PRO A 101 6.79 -7.80 -10.18
C PRO A 101 5.29 -7.72 -10.48
N ALA A 102 4.60 -8.87 -10.54
CA ALA A 102 3.17 -8.95 -10.86
C ALA A 102 2.28 -8.32 -9.76
N GLU A 103 2.66 -8.47 -8.49
CA GLU A 103 1.97 -7.80 -7.37
C GLU A 103 2.09 -6.29 -7.47
N TRP A 104 3.29 -5.79 -7.80
CA TRP A 104 3.54 -4.37 -7.94
C TRP A 104 2.88 -3.79 -9.20
N ASP A 105 2.82 -4.54 -10.29
CA ASP A 105 2.04 -4.20 -11.50
C ASP A 105 0.56 -3.96 -11.15
N ALA A 106 -0.06 -4.93 -10.48
CA ALA A 106 -1.46 -4.82 -10.07
C ALA A 106 -1.69 -3.63 -9.11
N PHE A 107 -0.76 -3.40 -8.18
CA PHE A 107 -0.84 -2.26 -7.26
C PHE A 107 -0.76 -0.93 -8.00
N THR A 108 0.23 -0.74 -8.87
CA THR A 108 0.39 0.50 -9.65
C THR A 108 -0.76 0.75 -10.63
N ALA A 109 -1.36 -0.30 -11.20
CA ALA A 109 -2.58 -0.17 -11.99
C ALA A 109 -3.77 0.36 -11.15
N GLY A 110 -3.94 -0.12 -9.92
CA GLY A 110 -4.95 0.40 -8.98
C GLY A 110 -4.71 1.87 -8.59
N ILE A 111 -3.43 2.27 -8.45
CA ILE A 111 -3.06 3.68 -8.21
C ILE A 111 -3.47 4.55 -9.40
N GLN A 112 -3.14 4.13 -10.62
CA GLN A 112 -3.49 4.86 -11.84
C GLN A 112 -5.00 4.92 -12.07
N ALA A 113 -5.75 3.91 -11.63
CA ALA A 113 -7.21 3.89 -11.61
C ALA A 113 -7.83 4.76 -10.48
N GLY A 114 -7.00 5.36 -9.62
CA GLY A 114 -7.43 6.26 -8.55
C GLY A 114 -7.98 5.54 -7.30
N GLU A 115 -7.87 4.23 -7.20
CA GLU A 115 -8.47 3.40 -6.13
C GLU A 115 -7.94 3.70 -4.73
N PHE A 116 -6.74 4.28 -4.67
CA PHE A 116 -6.03 4.61 -3.42
C PHE A 116 -6.05 6.10 -3.09
N THR A 117 -6.78 6.90 -3.87
CA THR A 117 -6.92 8.32 -3.58
C THR A 117 -7.83 8.47 -2.36
N LEU A 118 -7.38 9.26 -1.39
CA LEU A 118 -8.27 9.80 -0.37
C LEU A 118 -9.24 10.72 -1.10
N LEU A 119 -10.40 10.21 -1.48
CA LEU A 119 -11.51 11.07 -1.81
C LEU A 119 -11.83 11.83 -0.52
N ALA A 120 -11.30 13.05 -0.41
CA ALA A 120 -11.77 14.01 0.55
C ALA A 120 -13.27 14.12 0.33
N ALA A 121 -14.05 13.71 1.33
CA ALA A 121 -15.47 14.02 1.34
C ALA A 121 -15.57 15.55 1.33
N ALA A 122 -16.07 16.08 0.20
CA ALA A 122 -16.51 17.46 0.08
C ALA A 122 -17.76 17.71 0.92
#